data_AF-A0A4C2EFF0-F1
#
_entry.id   AF-A0A4C2EFF0-F1
#
_cell.length_a   1.000
_cell.length_b   1.000
_cell.length_c   1.000
_cell.angle_alpha   90.00
_cell.angle_beta   90.00
_cell.angle_gamma   90.00
#
_symmetry.space_group_name_H-M   'P 1'
#
loop_
_entity.id
_entity.type
_entity.pdbx_description
1 polymer ?
#
loop_
_entity_poly.entity_id
_entity_poly.type
_entity_poly.pdbx_seq_one_letter_code
_entity_poly.pdbx_strand_id
1 'polypeptide(L)'
;MTDPTSSRLPVEQVNFGSTGLSISPIVVNCRLIEAKTVDTFQEKDKDELLHMLKYSYDRGLRTFDANEDNGVLLGEFLQKYGIDRKNVAIISKIDIPAPYDLEFAEAKEAQLTEQEGYLRNYIFKSVKELLNGVGTYIDILQIGSFDPDLPKEELLNALSELVGRGEVLYTSAHPMNTSQFSQWQRMAEGYHRTKFVGWQLNYNMLHTSEEKQKIEFSKNKGIGLLSWVPSDGGLGGKIVKSIDEPACPQRLSGIMDLKNLNLGQQKAYHFLQALSDRKQKPRAAIVAARALSTGCYPVVGCSSIEEVDQATMAIDTHLTPEDFKMLELHLD
;
A
#
# COMPACT_ATOMS: atom_id res chain seq x y z
N MET A 1 35.02 4.55 -16.38
CA MET A 1 33.66 4.59 -16.93
C MET A 1 32.72 4.66 -15.75
N THR A 2 32.15 5.82 -15.49
CA THR A 2 31.17 6.05 -14.41
C THR A 2 29.81 5.56 -14.89
N ASP A 3 29.19 4.66 -14.13
CA ASP A 3 27.85 4.15 -14.36
C ASP A 3 26.83 5.32 -14.45
N PRO A 4 26.06 5.47 -15.56
CA PRO A 4 25.08 6.54 -15.72
C PRO A 4 23.94 6.51 -14.68
N THR A 5 23.78 5.40 -13.94
CA THR A 5 22.74 5.26 -12.91
C THR A 5 23.10 5.88 -11.55
N SER A 6 24.39 6.21 -11.35
CA SER A 6 24.98 6.69 -10.09
C SER A 6 24.70 8.16 -9.75
N SER A 7 24.01 8.94 -10.60
CA SER A 7 23.93 10.41 -10.45
C SER A 7 22.61 10.97 -9.94
N ARG A 8 21.64 10.13 -9.54
CA ARG A 8 20.42 10.65 -8.90
C ARG A 8 20.68 10.94 -7.44
N LEU A 9 20.34 12.15 -7.02
CA LEU A 9 20.29 12.50 -5.60
C LEU A 9 19.33 11.54 -4.87
N PRO A 10 19.58 11.22 -3.59
CA PRO A 10 18.65 10.43 -2.81
C PRO A 10 17.26 11.05 -2.81
N VAL A 11 16.23 10.21 -2.89
CA VAL A 11 14.83 10.64 -2.83
C VAL A 11 14.58 11.47 -1.56
N GLU A 12 14.05 12.67 -1.74
CA GLU A 12 13.67 13.56 -0.64
C GLU A 12 12.47 12.98 0.12
N GLN A 13 12.52 13.03 1.45
CA GLN A 13 11.44 12.55 2.30
C GLN A 13 10.39 13.64 2.51
N VAL A 14 9.16 13.22 2.78
CA VAL A 14 7.99 14.10 2.98
C VAL A 14 7.27 13.73 4.27
N ASN A 15 6.56 14.68 4.87
CA ASN A 15 5.79 14.38 6.08
C ASN A 15 4.53 13.55 5.73
N PHE A 16 4.23 12.57 6.58
CA PHE A 16 2.99 11.83 6.47
C PHE A 16 1.84 12.61 7.11
N GLY A 17 1.07 13.32 6.27
CA GLY A 17 0.02 14.22 6.74
C GLY A 17 0.59 15.35 7.58
N SER A 18 -0.02 15.61 8.73
CA SER A 18 0.41 16.61 9.72
C SER A 18 1.33 16.04 10.82
N THR A 19 1.73 14.78 10.70
CA THR A 19 2.62 14.14 11.68
C THR A 19 4.08 14.60 11.51
N GLY A 20 4.91 14.32 12.52
CA GLY A 20 6.36 14.48 12.44
C GLY A 20 7.07 13.29 11.76
N LEU A 21 6.33 12.28 11.28
CA LEU A 21 6.90 11.12 10.60
C LEU A 21 7.26 11.49 9.16
N SER A 22 8.53 11.36 8.82
CA SER A 22 9.00 11.46 7.44
C SER A 22 8.92 10.11 6.74
N ILE A 23 8.34 10.11 5.54
CA ILE A 23 8.22 8.94 4.68
C ILE A 23 8.78 9.26 3.30
N SER A 24 9.06 8.22 2.51
CA SER A 24 9.35 8.35 1.10
C SER A 24 8.06 8.64 0.32
N PRO A 25 8.13 9.46 -0.75
CA PRO A 25 6.99 9.73 -1.60
C PRO A 25 6.47 8.45 -2.27
N ILE A 26 7.33 7.46 -2.50
CA ILE A 26 6.97 6.11 -2.91
C ILE A 26 7.20 5.15 -1.74
N VAL A 27 6.19 4.34 -1.40
CA VAL A 27 6.30 3.26 -0.42
C VAL A 27 6.63 1.97 -1.15
N VAL A 28 7.73 1.32 -0.77
CA VAL A 28 8.17 0.06 -1.37
C VAL A 28 7.38 -1.08 -0.76
N ASN A 29 6.61 -1.80 -1.57
CA ASN A 29 5.87 -2.96 -1.11
C ASN A 29 6.71 -4.23 -1.22
N CYS A 30 6.95 -4.86 -0.06
CA CYS A 30 7.71 -6.09 0.05
C CYS A 30 6.86 -7.35 -0.17
N ARG A 31 5.56 -7.26 -0.49
CA ARG A 31 4.58 -8.38 -0.55
C ARG A 31 4.77 -9.31 -1.76
N LEU A 32 5.91 -9.27 -2.43
CA LEU A 32 6.21 -10.14 -3.58
C LEU A 32 7.07 -11.35 -3.21
N ILE A 33 7.11 -11.70 -1.93
CA ILE A 33 8.12 -12.62 -1.38
C ILE A 33 7.51 -13.92 -0.90
N GLU A 34 6.26 -13.93 -0.45
CA GLU A 34 5.53 -15.17 -0.25
C GLU A 34 4.06 -14.94 -0.62
N ALA A 35 3.67 -15.40 -1.80
CA ALA A 35 2.27 -15.67 -2.03
C ALA A 35 2.19 -17.04 -2.69
N LYS A 36 1.62 -18.00 -1.96
CA LYS A 36 0.80 -19.05 -2.57
C LYS A 36 -0.39 -18.38 -3.26
N THR A 37 -0.14 -17.60 -4.31
CA THR A 37 -1.13 -17.29 -5.33
C THR A 37 -1.13 -18.44 -6.31
N VAL A 38 -2.34 -18.88 -6.64
CA VAL A 38 -2.65 -20.25 -7.04
C VAL A 38 -1.88 -20.78 -8.26
N ASP A 39 -1.23 -19.98 -9.12
CA ASP A 39 -0.60 -20.54 -10.33
C ASP A 39 0.83 -20.09 -10.70
N THR A 40 1.67 -19.59 -9.79
CA THR A 40 3.11 -19.39 -10.11
C THR A 40 4.01 -19.47 -8.88
N PHE A 41 4.67 -20.61 -8.73
CA PHE A 41 5.83 -20.77 -7.86
C PHE A 41 7.07 -20.28 -8.61
N GLN A 42 7.48 -19.04 -8.38
CA GLN A 42 8.89 -18.67 -8.48
C GLN A 42 9.27 -17.99 -7.17
N GLU A 43 9.75 -18.78 -6.21
CA GLU A 43 10.51 -18.26 -5.08
C GLU A 43 11.66 -17.44 -5.65
N LYS A 44 11.60 -16.12 -5.45
CA LYS A 44 12.74 -15.26 -5.77
C LYS A 44 13.83 -15.53 -4.75
N ASP A 45 15.08 -15.50 -5.20
CA ASP A 45 16.21 -15.70 -4.32
C ASP A 45 16.20 -14.63 -3.22
N LYS A 46 16.33 -15.08 -1.98
CA LYS A 46 16.27 -14.21 -0.80
C LYS A 46 17.36 -13.14 -0.84
N ASP A 47 18.57 -13.48 -1.26
CA ASP A 47 19.68 -12.54 -1.34
C ASP A 47 19.45 -11.49 -2.44
N GLU A 48 18.82 -11.85 -3.56
CA GLU A 48 18.40 -10.88 -4.59
C GLU A 48 17.40 -9.86 -4.02
N LEU A 49 16.43 -10.33 -3.24
CA LEU A 49 15.44 -9.45 -2.60
C LEU A 49 16.07 -8.54 -1.55
N LEU A 50 16.96 -9.06 -0.71
CA LEU A 50 17.73 -8.27 0.26
C LEU A 50 18.60 -7.23 -0.46
N HIS A 51 19.18 -7.57 -1.60
CA HIS A 51 19.94 -6.63 -2.43
C HIS A 51 19.04 -5.56 -3.05
N MET A 52 17.82 -5.91 -3.50
CA MET A 52 16.83 -4.94 -4.00
C MET A 52 16.38 -3.96 -2.90
N LEU A 53 16.14 -4.44 -1.67
CA LEU A 53 15.83 -3.57 -0.53
C LEU A 53 17.00 -2.62 -0.20
N LYS A 54 18.23 -3.12 -0.25
CA LYS A 54 19.43 -2.30 -0.09
C LYS A 54 19.57 -1.25 -1.18
N TYR A 55 19.30 -1.62 -2.42
CA TYR A 55 19.29 -0.70 -3.55
C TYR A 55 18.23 0.40 -3.37
N SER A 56 17.01 0.03 -2.95
CA SER A 56 15.93 0.97 -2.62
C SER A 56 16.38 1.96 -1.53
N TYR A 57 16.98 1.44 -0.45
CA TYR A 57 17.57 2.23 0.62
C TYR A 57 18.64 3.19 0.06
N ASP A 58 19.58 2.72 -0.74
CA ASP A 58 20.65 3.59 -1.26
C ASP A 58 20.14 4.69 -2.20
N ARG A 59 19.00 4.47 -2.86
CA ARG A 59 18.28 5.47 -3.67
C ARG A 59 17.47 6.47 -2.83
N GLY A 60 17.40 6.29 -1.50
CA GLY A 60 16.64 7.15 -0.60
C GLY A 60 15.19 6.72 -0.39
N LEU A 61 14.77 5.54 -0.86
CA LEU A 61 13.48 4.97 -0.48
C LEU A 61 13.64 4.35 0.92
N ARG A 62 13.02 4.99 1.92
CA ARG A 62 13.08 4.67 3.34
C ARG A 62 11.78 4.09 3.89
N THR A 63 10.71 4.06 3.11
CA THR A 63 9.40 3.58 3.59
C THR A 63 9.05 2.24 2.96
N PHE A 64 8.85 1.24 3.82
CA PHE A 64 8.63 -0.16 3.44
C PHE A 64 7.28 -0.65 3.99
N ASP A 65 6.48 -1.29 3.14
CA ASP A 65 5.25 -1.97 3.53
C ASP A 65 5.55 -3.43 3.88
N ALA A 66 5.25 -3.79 5.13
CA ALA A 66 5.48 -5.10 5.71
C ALA A 66 4.18 -5.75 6.22
N ASN A 67 4.05 -7.05 6.04
CA ASN A 67 2.94 -7.87 6.52
C ASN A 67 3.48 -9.22 7.03
N GLU A 68 2.58 -10.13 7.39
CA GLU A 68 2.91 -11.45 7.91
C GLU A 68 3.81 -12.25 6.94
N ASP A 69 3.62 -12.08 5.63
CA ASP A 69 4.32 -12.83 4.59
C ASP A 69 5.78 -12.36 4.37
N ASN A 70 6.12 -11.12 4.74
CA ASN A 70 7.40 -10.51 4.35
C ASN A 70 8.15 -9.79 5.49
N GLY A 71 7.53 -9.69 6.67
CA GLY A 71 8.11 -8.96 7.80
C GLY A 71 9.49 -9.50 8.20
N VAL A 72 9.64 -10.82 8.18
CA VAL A 72 10.92 -11.51 8.46
C VAL A 72 12.03 -11.04 7.53
N LEU A 73 11.74 -10.92 6.22
CA LEU A 73 12.74 -10.44 5.28
C LEU A 73 13.13 -8.99 5.56
N LEU A 74 12.15 -8.13 5.88
CA LEU A 74 12.45 -6.75 6.22
C LEU A 74 13.33 -6.66 7.48
N GLY A 75 13.05 -7.48 8.50
CA GLY A 75 13.90 -7.62 9.67
C GLY A 75 15.32 -8.09 9.34
N GLU A 76 15.46 -9.13 8.52
CA GLU A 76 16.76 -9.62 8.03
C GLU A 76 17.52 -8.54 7.24
N PHE A 77 16.83 -7.77 6.41
CA PHE A 77 17.41 -6.65 5.67
C PHE A 77 18.03 -5.59 6.61
N LEU A 78 17.29 -5.19 7.64
CA LEU A 78 17.79 -4.20 8.60
C LEU A 78 19.03 -4.73 9.33
N GLN A 79 19.02 -5.99 9.75
CA GLN A 79 20.14 -6.63 10.44
C GLN A 79 21.36 -6.83 9.53
N LYS A 80 21.16 -7.41 8.34
CA LYS A 80 22.24 -7.76 7.39
C LYS A 80 23.04 -6.54 6.97
N TYR A 81 22.38 -5.39 6.78
CA TYR A 81 23.03 -4.16 6.34
C TYR A 81 23.27 -3.15 7.47
N GLY A 82 23.02 -3.51 8.74
CA GLY A 82 23.26 -2.64 9.89
C GLY A 82 22.48 -1.32 9.84
N ILE A 83 21.25 -1.36 9.32
CA ILE A 83 20.42 -0.16 9.15
C ILE A 83 19.76 0.18 10.48
N ASP A 84 20.06 1.37 10.99
CA ASP A 84 19.41 1.91 12.18
C ASP A 84 17.90 2.08 11.92
N ARG A 85 17.08 1.53 12.83
CA ARG A 85 15.62 1.53 12.74
C ARG A 85 15.03 2.93 12.55
N LYS A 86 15.66 3.96 13.10
CA LYS A 86 15.21 5.35 12.97
C LYS A 86 15.32 5.93 11.54
N ASN A 87 16.08 5.25 10.67
CA ASN A 87 16.32 5.70 9.29
C ASN A 87 15.30 5.13 8.29
N VAL A 88 14.34 4.32 8.75
CA VAL A 88 13.29 3.74 7.91
C VAL A 88 11.92 3.96 8.54
N ALA A 89 10.89 4.02 7.71
CA ALA A 89 9.50 3.99 8.14
C ALA A 89 8.87 2.66 7.70
N ILE A 90 8.19 1.98 8.61
CA ILE A 90 7.55 0.69 8.38
C ILE A 90 6.05 0.88 8.47
N ILE A 91 5.38 0.56 7.38
CA ILE A 91 3.93 0.53 7.29
C ILE A 91 3.52 -0.93 7.33
N SER A 92 2.55 -1.28 8.15
CA SER A 92 1.99 -2.64 8.15
C SER A 92 0.49 -2.62 8.13
N LYS A 93 -0.10 -3.71 7.66
CA LYS A 93 -1.55 -3.84 7.56
C LYS A 93 -2.02 -5.08 8.29
N ILE A 94 -3.04 -4.93 9.11
CA ILE A 94 -3.86 -6.05 9.60
C ILE A 94 -5.21 -5.96 8.89
N ASP A 95 -5.69 -7.06 8.33
CA ASP A 95 -7.08 -7.17 7.91
C ASP A 95 -7.87 -7.74 9.10
N ILE A 96 -9.01 -7.12 9.43
CA ILE A 96 -9.90 -7.69 10.44
C ILE A 96 -10.91 -8.51 9.65
N PRO A 97 -10.85 -9.85 9.74
CA PRO A 97 -11.60 -10.69 8.84
C PRO A 97 -13.08 -10.35 8.91
N ALA A 98 -13.70 -10.27 7.73
CA ALA A 98 -15.15 -10.17 7.64
C ALA A 98 -15.76 -11.45 8.26
N PRO A 99 -17.03 -11.43 8.69
CA PRO A 99 -17.73 -12.61 9.22
C PRO A 99 -17.88 -13.80 8.26
N TYR A 100 -17.29 -13.72 7.07
CA TYR A 100 -17.28 -14.76 6.03
C TYR A 100 -15.88 -15.36 5.79
N ASP A 101 -14.84 -14.86 6.47
CA ASP A 101 -13.57 -15.58 6.56
C ASP A 101 -13.80 -16.85 7.39
N LEU A 102 -13.30 -18.02 6.97
CA LEU A 102 -13.60 -19.29 7.65
C LEU A 102 -13.25 -19.26 9.14
N GLU A 103 -12.11 -18.66 9.54
CA GLU A 103 -11.75 -18.58 10.96
C GLU A 103 -12.71 -17.67 11.75
N PHE A 104 -13.12 -16.55 11.15
CA PHE A 104 -14.04 -15.60 11.80
C PHE A 104 -15.49 -16.07 11.70
N ALA A 105 -15.85 -16.81 10.66
CA ALA A 105 -17.15 -17.46 10.47
C ALA A 105 -17.29 -18.62 11.46
N GLU A 106 -16.27 -19.46 11.63
CA GLU A 106 -16.22 -20.48 12.68
C GLU A 106 -16.27 -19.83 14.07
N ALA A 107 -15.51 -18.75 14.31
CA ALA A 107 -15.58 -18.02 15.57
C ALA A 107 -16.95 -17.38 15.80
N LYS A 108 -17.62 -16.87 14.75
CA LYS A 108 -18.95 -16.29 14.82
C LYS A 108 -20.03 -17.36 15.02
N GLU A 109 -19.95 -18.48 14.33
CA GLU A 109 -20.81 -19.66 14.51
C GLU A 109 -20.65 -20.23 15.92
N ALA A 110 -19.44 -20.24 16.46
CA ALA A 110 -19.13 -20.61 17.84
C ALA A 110 -19.45 -19.51 18.87
N GLN A 111 -20.03 -18.37 18.45
CA GLN A 111 -20.35 -17.20 19.29
C GLN A 111 -19.13 -16.61 20.04
N LEU A 112 -17.91 -16.92 19.60
CA LEU A 112 -16.67 -16.38 20.16
C LEU A 112 -16.51 -14.89 19.85
N THR A 113 -17.02 -14.42 18.71
CA THR A 113 -17.01 -13.00 18.34
C THR A 113 -17.93 -12.14 19.23
N GLU A 114 -18.86 -12.77 19.95
CA GLU A 114 -19.74 -12.11 20.94
C GLU A 114 -19.11 -12.11 22.35
N GLN A 115 -17.99 -12.81 22.56
CA GLN A 115 -17.26 -12.76 23.82
C GLN A 115 -16.51 -11.44 23.93
N GLU A 116 -16.65 -10.78 25.09
CA GLU A 116 -15.92 -9.56 25.40
C GLU A 116 -14.40 -9.77 25.21
N GLY A 117 -13.79 -8.92 24.39
CA GLY A 117 -12.35 -8.92 24.17
C GLY A 117 -11.84 -9.80 23.03
N TYR A 118 -12.71 -10.51 22.28
CA TYR A 118 -12.27 -11.30 21.12
C TYR A 118 -11.60 -10.44 20.05
N LEU A 119 -12.23 -9.32 19.65
CA LEU A 119 -11.69 -8.41 18.66
C LEU A 119 -10.36 -7.83 19.12
N ARG A 120 -10.29 -7.40 20.38
CA ARG A 120 -9.07 -6.90 21.01
C ARG A 120 -7.95 -7.95 21.03
N ASN A 121 -8.26 -9.19 21.40
CA ASN A 121 -7.29 -10.29 21.42
C ASN A 121 -6.76 -10.59 20.01
N TYR A 122 -7.65 -10.61 19.01
CA TYR A 122 -7.28 -10.76 17.61
C TYR A 122 -6.29 -9.67 17.17
N ILE A 123 -6.64 -8.40 17.39
CA ILE A 123 -5.78 -7.25 17.02
C ILE A 123 -4.40 -7.37 17.69
N PHE A 124 -4.35 -7.67 18.99
CA PHE A 124 -3.09 -7.79 19.71
C PHE A 124 -2.25 -8.98 19.22
N LYS A 125 -2.89 -10.11 18.89
CA LYS A 125 -2.20 -11.28 18.34
C LYS A 125 -1.61 -10.97 16.97
N SER A 126 -2.41 -10.43 16.04
CA SER A 126 -1.95 -10.09 14.69
C SER A 126 -0.83 -9.05 14.71
N VAL A 127 -0.95 -8.01 15.55
CA VAL A 127 0.13 -7.02 15.68
C VAL A 127 1.38 -7.65 16.28
N LYS A 128 1.26 -8.52 17.29
CA LYS A 128 2.41 -9.24 17.84
C LYS A 128 3.11 -10.10 16.80
N GLU A 129 2.38 -10.76 15.90
CA GLU A 129 2.94 -11.55 14.81
C GLU A 129 3.71 -10.66 13.81
N LEU A 130 3.15 -9.52 13.43
CA LEU A 130 3.86 -8.53 12.60
C LEU A 130 5.15 -8.03 13.27
N LEU A 131 5.09 -7.67 14.56
CA LEU A 131 6.24 -7.19 15.32
C LEU A 131 7.34 -8.26 15.43
N ASN A 132 6.96 -9.52 15.62
CA ASN A 132 7.90 -10.63 15.66
C ASN A 132 8.59 -10.83 14.31
N GLY A 133 7.85 -10.70 13.21
CA GLY A 133 8.39 -10.80 11.86
C GLY A 133 9.42 -9.70 11.59
N VAL A 134 9.04 -8.44 11.76
CA VAL A 134 9.93 -7.30 11.48
C VAL A 134 11.05 -7.17 12.53
N GLY A 135 10.80 -7.64 13.77
CA GLY A 135 11.74 -7.58 14.88
C GLY A 135 11.81 -6.21 15.58
N THR A 136 10.81 -5.34 15.39
CA THR A 136 10.79 -3.96 15.90
C THR A 136 9.38 -3.36 15.82
N TYR A 137 9.19 -2.11 16.27
CA TYR A 137 7.91 -1.38 16.23
C TYR A 137 7.48 -1.01 14.80
N ILE A 138 6.21 -0.70 14.60
CA ILE A 138 5.62 -0.27 13.33
C ILE A 138 5.36 1.24 13.37
N ASP A 139 5.70 1.99 12.31
CA ASP A 139 5.43 3.44 12.28
C ASP A 139 3.95 3.71 11.98
N ILE A 140 3.37 3.03 10.98
CA ILE A 140 1.96 3.20 10.60
C ILE A 140 1.30 1.83 10.52
N LEU A 141 0.33 1.57 11.41
CA LEU A 141 -0.57 0.42 11.28
C LEU A 141 -1.81 0.81 10.47
N GLN A 142 -1.93 0.25 9.27
CA GLN A 142 -3.13 0.30 8.46
C GLN A 142 -4.13 -0.74 8.97
N ILE A 143 -5.31 -0.29 9.38
CA ILE A 143 -6.43 -1.17 9.67
C ILE A 143 -7.15 -1.41 8.36
N GLY A 144 -7.07 -2.65 7.88
CA GLY A 144 -7.69 -3.13 6.66
C GLY A 144 -9.21 -3.10 6.69
N SER A 145 -9.83 -3.75 5.71
CA SER A 145 -11.29 -3.82 5.65
C SER A 145 -11.79 -4.50 6.92
N PHE A 146 -12.88 -3.99 7.48
CA PHE A 146 -13.47 -4.53 8.68
C PHE A 146 -14.99 -4.37 8.63
N ASP A 147 -15.73 -5.23 9.33
CA ASP A 147 -17.19 -5.20 9.33
C ASP A 147 -17.69 -3.91 10.05
N PRO A 148 -18.62 -3.14 9.44
CA PRO A 148 -19.20 -1.95 10.07
C PRO A 148 -19.89 -2.21 11.42
N ASP A 149 -20.29 -3.46 11.70
CA ASP A 149 -20.97 -3.88 12.93
C ASP A 149 -19.99 -4.23 14.06
N LEU A 150 -18.66 -4.17 13.83
CA LEU A 150 -17.68 -4.40 14.89
C LEU A 150 -17.83 -3.40 16.04
N PRO A 151 -17.54 -3.82 17.30
CA PRO A 151 -17.52 -2.92 18.45
C PRO A 151 -16.49 -1.80 18.28
N LYS A 152 -16.96 -0.63 17.82
CA LYS A 152 -16.11 0.50 17.42
C LYS A 152 -15.25 1.04 18.55
N GLU A 153 -15.80 1.10 19.76
CA GLU A 153 -15.07 1.52 20.95
C GLU A 153 -13.97 0.52 21.33
N GLU A 154 -14.24 -0.78 21.23
CA GLU A 154 -13.23 -1.83 21.48
C GLU A 154 -12.06 -1.72 20.51
N LEU A 155 -12.34 -1.52 19.21
CA LEU A 155 -11.33 -1.27 18.20
C LEU A 155 -10.47 -0.04 18.56
N LEU A 156 -11.09 1.11 18.82
CA LEU A 156 -10.37 2.33 19.17
C LEU A 156 -9.56 2.21 20.47
N ASN A 157 -10.08 1.49 21.46
CA ASN A 157 -9.37 1.17 22.70
C ASN A 157 -8.12 0.33 22.41
N ALA A 158 -8.27 -0.77 21.65
CA ALA A 158 -7.15 -1.66 21.30
C ALA A 158 -6.06 -0.89 20.54
N LEU A 159 -6.43 -0.09 19.54
CA LEU A 159 -5.48 0.73 18.78
C LEU A 159 -4.77 1.77 19.65
N SER A 160 -5.48 2.39 20.58
CA SER A 160 -4.89 3.37 21.49
C SER A 160 -3.89 2.75 22.46
N GLU A 161 -4.14 1.52 22.89
CA GLU A 161 -3.20 0.79 23.74
C GLU A 161 -1.93 0.38 23.00
N LEU A 162 -2.05 -0.09 21.76
CA LEU A 162 -0.87 -0.39 20.92
C LEU A 162 0.01 0.85 20.76
N VAL A 163 -0.61 2.01 20.53
CA VAL A 163 0.10 3.29 20.47
C VAL A 163 0.70 3.68 21.83
N GLY A 164 -0.06 3.52 22.91
CA GLY A 164 0.42 3.81 24.27
C GLY A 164 1.61 2.93 24.70
N ARG A 165 1.72 1.71 24.18
CA ARG A 165 2.85 0.80 24.42
C ARG A 165 4.05 1.07 23.52
N GLY A 166 3.91 1.93 22.50
CA GLY A 166 4.97 2.20 21.52
C GLY A 166 5.22 1.04 20.55
N GLU A 167 4.31 0.07 20.49
CA GLU A 167 4.34 -1.04 19.53
C GLU A 167 4.03 -0.54 18.11
N VAL A 168 3.15 0.46 18.03
CA VAL A 168 2.75 1.18 16.82
C VAL A 168 2.86 2.67 17.09
N LEU A 169 3.37 3.49 16.17
CA LEU A 169 3.42 4.94 16.38
C LEU A 169 2.13 5.66 15.94
N TYR A 170 1.58 5.25 14.80
CA TYR A 170 0.44 5.88 14.16
C TYR A 170 -0.53 4.87 13.56
N THR A 171 -1.79 5.26 13.40
CA THR A 171 -2.81 4.42 12.74
C THR A 171 -3.31 5.07 11.45
N SER A 172 -3.68 4.22 10.49
CA SER A 172 -4.27 4.60 9.21
C SER A 172 -5.49 3.73 8.93
N ALA A 173 -6.53 4.32 8.33
CA ALA A 173 -7.76 3.60 8.02
C ALA A 173 -7.75 3.03 6.60
N HIS A 174 -8.48 1.94 6.37
CA HIS A 174 -8.77 1.40 5.04
C HIS A 174 -9.65 2.35 4.20
N PRO A 175 -9.82 2.05 2.90
CA PRO A 175 -10.74 2.78 2.04
C PRO A 175 -12.19 2.70 2.52
N MET A 176 -12.75 3.83 2.92
CA MET A 176 -14.15 4.00 3.29
C MET A 176 -14.66 5.31 2.67
N ASN A 177 -15.94 5.65 2.82
CA ASN A 177 -16.42 6.96 2.36
C ASN A 177 -16.10 8.08 3.37
N THR A 178 -16.13 9.34 2.92
CA THR A 178 -15.79 10.51 3.75
C THR A 178 -16.66 10.66 5.00
N SER A 179 -17.94 10.29 4.90
CA SER A 179 -18.86 10.34 6.04
C SER A 179 -18.45 9.33 7.12
N GLN A 180 -18.17 8.08 6.73
CA GLN A 180 -17.70 7.03 7.62
C GLN A 180 -16.38 7.42 8.28
N PHE A 181 -15.39 7.87 7.50
CA PHE A 181 -14.10 8.28 8.05
C PHE A 181 -14.27 9.44 9.04
N SER A 182 -15.07 10.46 8.71
CA SER A 182 -15.35 11.56 9.62
C SER A 182 -16.05 11.11 10.91
N GLN A 183 -16.92 10.09 10.86
CA GLN A 183 -17.55 9.54 12.06
C GLN A 183 -16.51 8.87 12.96
N TRP A 184 -15.62 8.05 12.39
CA TRP A 184 -14.52 7.42 13.14
C TRP A 184 -13.61 8.45 13.82
N GLN A 185 -13.24 9.52 13.10
CA GLN A 185 -12.46 10.62 13.68
C GLN A 185 -13.16 11.28 14.88
N ARG A 186 -14.48 11.52 14.77
CA ARG A 186 -15.28 12.10 15.86
C ARG A 186 -15.42 11.16 17.05
N MET A 187 -15.59 9.86 16.80
CA MET A 187 -15.66 8.85 17.87
C MET A 187 -14.34 8.77 18.62
N ALA A 188 -13.22 8.67 17.90
CA ALA A 188 -11.89 8.69 18.50
C ALA A 188 -11.66 9.94 19.36
N GLU A 189 -12.07 11.11 18.87
CA GLU A 189 -12.00 12.36 19.63
C GLU A 189 -12.90 12.34 20.88
N GLY A 190 -14.16 11.93 20.74
CA GLY A 190 -15.13 11.89 21.85
C GLY A 190 -14.75 10.90 22.95
N TYR A 191 -14.11 9.79 22.60
CA TYR A 191 -13.60 8.81 23.56
C TYR A 191 -12.17 9.11 24.07
N HIS A 192 -11.54 10.21 23.64
CA HIS A 192 -10.13 10.50 23.92
C HIS A 192 -9.21 9.32 23.56
N ARG A 193 -9.33 8.85 22.32
CA ARG A 193 -8.58 7.74 21.73
C ARG A 193 -7.76 8.20 20.54
N THR A 194 -6.81 7.35 20.14
CA THR A 194 -5.96 7.57 18.97
C THR A 194 -6.83 7.76 17.72
N LYS A 195 -6.57 8.86 17.00
CA LYS A 195 -7.19 9.16 15.69
C LYS A 195 -6.38 8.51 14.57
N PHE A 196 -7.03 8.25 13.44
CA PHE A 196 -6.30 7.85 12.23
C PHE A 196 -5.63 9.07 11.61
N VAL A 197 -4.30 9.04 11.51
CA VAL A 197 -3.51 10.11 10.85
C VAL A 197 -3.29 9.80 9.37
N GLY A 198 -3.53 8.54 8.97
CA GLY A 198 -3.49 8.09 7.59
C GLY A 198 -4.84 7.61 7.08
N TRP A 199 -5.00 7.64 5.76
CA TRP A 199 -6.13 7.05 5.08
C TRP A 199 -5.71 6.45 3.74
N GLN A 200 -5.93 5.14 3.60
CA GLN A 200 -5.71 4.44 2.35
C GLN A 200 -6.87 4.70 1.40
N LEU A 201 -6.57 5.07 0.16
CA LEU A 201 -7.54 5.18 -0.92
C LEU A 201 -7.50 3.92 -1.78
N ASN A 202 -8.67 3.54 -2.29
CA ASN A 202 -8.74 2.60 -3.41
C ASN A 202 -8.11 3.29 -4.61
N TYR A 203 -6.87 2.96 -4.95
CA TYR A 203 -6.29 3.52 -6.16
C TYR A 203 -6.85 2.76 -7.36
N ASN A 204 -8.00 3.23 -7.81
CA ASN A 204 -8.44 2.98 -9.15
C ASN A 204 -8.00 4.21 -9.95
N MET A 205 -7.72 4.06 -11.25
CA MET A 205 -7.45 5.23 -12.08
C MET A 205 -8.68 6.16 -12.20
N LEU A 206 -9.84 5.80 -11.62
CA LEU A 206 -11.12 6.46 -11.79
C LEU A 206 -11.18 7.60 -10.76
N HIS A 207 -10.83 8.82 -11.17
CA HIS A 207 -10.96 9.98 -10.28
C HIS A 207 -12.44 10.31 -10.06
N THR A 208 -13.07 9.57 -9.15
CA THR A 208 -14.48 9.75 -8.82
C THR A 208 -14.68 11.04 -8.03
N SER A 209 -15.89 11.59 -8.06
CA SER A 209 -16.28 12.70 -7.17
C SER A 209 -16.04 12.35 -5.69
N GLU A 210 -16.16 11.07 -5.34
CA GLU A 210 -15.86 10.56 -4.01
C GLU A 210 -14.37 10.70 -3.68
N GLU A 211 -13.45 10.30 -4.57
CA GLU A 211 -12.01 10.45 -4.36
C GLU A 211 -11.58 11.91 -4.21
N LYS A 212 -12.11 12.82 -5.05
CA LYS A 212 -11.89 14.27 -4.91
C LYS A 212 -12.24 14.74 -3.51
N GLN A 213 -13.39 14.30 -2.99
CA GLN A 213 -13.84 14.65 -1.65
C GLN A 213 -12.91 14.08 -0.57
N LYS A 214 -12.42 12.85 -0.72
CA LYS A 214 -11.47 12.23 0.22
C LYS A 214 -10.13 12.99 0.25
N ILE A 215 -9.61 13.36 -0.92
CA ILE A 215 -8.37 14.12 -1.06
C ILE A 215 -8.51 15.50 -0.41
N GLU A 216 -9.58 16.22 -0.72
CA GLU A 216 -9.84 17.55 -0.15
C GLU A 216 -10.03 17.48 1.36
N PHE A 217 -10.81 16.51 1.85
CA PHE A 217 -11.00 16.28 3.29
C PHE A 217 -9.66 16.02 3.98
N SER A 218 -8.83 15.16 3.40
CA SER A 218 -7.54 14.77 3.98
C SER A 218 -6.57 15.95 4.04
N LYS A 219 -6.51 16.75 2.96
CA LYS A 219 -5.72 17.98 2.93
C LYS A 219 -6.16 18.97 4.01
N ASN A 220 -7.47 19.17 4.16
CA ASN A 220 -8.02 20.10 5.15
C ASN A 220 -7.82 19.64 6.60
N LYS A 221 -7.69 18.33 6.83
CA LYS A 221 -7.52 17.73 8.16
C LYS A 221 -6.08 17.30 8.47
N GLY A 222 -5.15 17.48 7.53
CA GLY A 222 -3.77 17.06 7.71
C GLY A 222 -3.59 15.54 7.81
N ILE A 223 -4.39 14.78 7.06
CA ILE A 223 -4.35 13.32 7.00
C ILE A 223 -3.44 12.89 5.85
N GLY A 224 -2.52 11.96 6.10
CA GLY A 224 -1.65 11.36 5.09
C GLY A 224 -2.43 10.38 4.22
N LEU A 225 -2.22 10.41 2.90
CA LEU A 225 -2.93 9.53 1.97
C LEU A 225 -2.00 8.44 1.46
N LEU A 226 -2.43 7.18 1.56
CA LEU A 226 -1.76 6.02 0.96
C LEU A 226 -2.61 5.49 -0.19
N SER A 227 -1.98 4.94 -1.22
CA SER A 227 -2.73 4.39 -2.35
C SER A 227 -1.99 3.18 -2.93
N TRP A 228 -2.65 2.03 -3.07
CA TRP A 228 -1.97 0.84 -3.60
C TRP A 228 -1.95 0.85 -5.14
N VAL A 229 -0.77 0.88 -5.74
CA VAL A 229 -0.63 0.82 -7.20
C VAL A 229 -0.38 -0.64 -7.60
N PRO A 230 -1.30 -1.30 -8.32
CA PRO A 230 -1.07 -2.66 -8.79
C PRO A 230 0.10 -2.66 -9.79
N SER A 231 1.24 -3.22 -9.40
CA SER A 231 2.38 -3.46 -10.28
C SER A 231 2.09 -4.56 -11.30
N ASP A 232 1.30 -5.58 -10.91
CA ASP A 232 1.28 -6.90 -11.57
C ASP A 232 -0.13 -7.47 -11.82
N GLY A 233 -1.10 -6.62 -12.14
CA GLY A 233 -2.47 -7.12 -12.35
C GLY A 233 -3.57 -6.09 -12.60
N GLY A 234 -3.21 -4.85 -12.94
CA GLY A 234 -4.17 -3.82 -13.34
C GLY A 234 -3.70 -3.08 -14.59
N LEU A 235 -4.38 -1.98 -14.95
CA LEU A 235 -4.03 -1.16 -16.12
C LEU A 235 -2.55 -0.70 -16.14
N GLY A 236 -1.86 -0.67 -14.99
CA GLY A 236 -0.43 -0.36 -14.85
C GLY A 236 0.55 -1.52 -15.07
N GLY A 237 0.08 -2.78 -15.02
CA GLY A 237 0.91 -3.98 -15.08
C GLY A 237 1.07 -4.60 -16.47
N LYS A 238 1.95 -5.59 -16.61
CA LYS A 238 2.19 -6.28 -17.90
C LYS A 238 0.91 -7.00 -18.36
N ILE A 239 0.44 -6.65 -19.55
CA ILE A 239 -0.62 -7.41 -20.24
C ILE A 239 0.06 -8.32 -21.25
N VAL A 240 -0.29 -9.60 -21.17
CA VAL A 240 0.21 -10.66 -22.04
C VAL A 240 -0.50 -10.56 -23.39
N LYS A 241 0.25 -10.45 -24.49
CA LYS A 241 -0.32 -10.28 -25.84
C LYS A 241 -0.64 -11.60 -26.53
N SER A 242 -0.03 -12.71 -26.10
CA SER A 242 -0.25 -14.07 -26.66
C SER A 242 -0.11 -15.15 -25.58
N ILE A 243 -0.68 -16.33 -25.81
CA ILE A 243 -0.64 -17.45 -24.86
C ILE A 243 0.79 -17.99 -24.60
N ASP A 244 1.76 -17.58 -25.43
CA ASP A 244 3.16 -18.00 -25.38
C ASP A 244 4.09 -17.01 -24.64
N GLU A 245 3.59 -15.85 -24.24
CA GLU A 245 4.32 -14.90 -23.39
C GLU A 245 4.14 -15.27 -21.91
N PRO A 246 5.22 -15.36 -21.10
CA PRO A 246 5.09 -15.67 -19.68
C PRO A 246 4.25 -14.59 -18.99
N ALA A 247 3.11 -15.01 -18.47
CA ALA A 247 2.20 -14.14 -17.74
C ALA A 247 2.84 -13.63 -16.45
N CYS A 248 2.57 -12.36 -16.14
CA CYS A 248 2.84 -11.81 -14.83
C CYS A 248 1.79 -12.34 -13.83
N PRO A 249 2.20 -12.86 -12.66
CA PRO A 249 1.29 -13.61 -11.80
C PRO A 249 0.37 -12.77 -10.90
N GLN A 250 -0.90 -12.75 -11.32
CA GLN A 250 -2.13 -12.98 -10.56
C GLN A 250 -2.50 -12.15 -9.32
N ARG A 251 -3.79 -11.75 -9.30
CA ARG A 251 -4.75 -12.23 -8.28
C ARG A 251 -6.08 -12.62 -8.96
N LEU A 252 -6.48 -13.89 -8.81
CA LEU A 252 -7.66 -14.60 -9.36
C LEU A 252 -7.60 -14.92 -10.86
N SER A 253 -7.23 -16.17 -11.20
CA SER A 253 -7.21 -16.78 -12.55
C SER A 253 -6.43 -16.00 -13.62
N GLY A 254 -5.19 -16.45 -13.85
CA GLY A 254 -4.24 -15.85 -14.78
C GLY A 254 -4.77 -15.59 -16.18
N ILE A 255 -4.17 -14.57 -16.80
CA ILE A 255 -4.47 -13.91 -18.08
C ILE A 255 -5.47 -12.74 -17.90
N MET A 256 -4.95 -11.53 -17.64
CA MET A 256 -5.61 -10.32 -18.16
C MET A 256 -5.44 -10.34 -19.68
N ASP A 257 -6.31 -11.10 -20.36
CA ASP A 257 -6.55 -10.90 -21.77
C ASP A 257 -7.30 -9.57 -21.83
N LEU A 258 -6.89 -8.65 -22.70
CA LEU A 258 -7.69 -7.46 -22.96
C LEU A 258 -9.16 -7.83 -23.24
N LYS A 259 -9.41 -9.01 -23.80
CA LYS A 259 -10.76 -9.54 -24.06
C LYS A 259 -11.58 -9.81 -22.79
N ASN A 260 -10.95 -10.04 -21.65
CA ASN A 260 -11.62 -10.23 -20.35
C ASN A 260 -11.89 -8.91 -19.63
N LEU A 261 -11.32 -7.80 -20.14
CA LEU A 261 -11.60 -6.46 -19.65
C LEU A 261 -12.86 -5.91 -20.32
N ASN A 262 -13.64 -5.14 -19.56
CA ASN A 262 -14.74 -4.38 -20.14
C ASN A 262 -14.20 -3.27 -21.08
N LEU A 263 -15.07 -2.71 -21.92
CA LEU A 263 -14.66 -1.73 -22.92
C LEU A 263 -13.99 -0.48 -22.31
N GLY A 264 -14.42 -0.04 -21.12
CA GLY A 264 -13.82 1.09 -20.39
C GLY A 264 -12.39 0.78 -19.95
N GLN A 265 -12.18 -0.40 -19.36
CA GLN A 265 -10.87 -0.90 -18.96
C GLN A 265 -9.91 -1.06 -20.16
N GLN A 266 -10.37 -1.60 -21.28
CA GLN A 266 -9.56 -1.69 -22.51
C GLN A 266 -9.15 -0.31 -23.02
N LYS A 267 -10.08 0.65 -23.07
CA LYS A 267 -9.76 2.04 -23.44
C LYS A 267 -8.71 2.60 -22.48
N ALA A 268 -8.96 2.55 -21.18
CA ALA A 268 -8.05 3.06 -20.17
C ALA A 268 -6.63 2.48 -20.30
N TYR A 269 -6.51 1.19 -20.65
CA TYR A 269 -5.24 0.55 -20.95
C TYR A 269 -4.55 1.20 -22.16
N HIS A 270 -5.25 1.32 -23.30
CA HIS A 270 -4.68 1.90 -24.51
C HIS A 270 -4.24 3.35 -24.31
N PHE A 271 -4.99 4.14 -23.56
CA PHE A 271 -4.61 5.52 -23.23
C PHE A 271 -3.40 5.58 -22.31
N LEU A 272 -3.35 4.73 -21.29
CA LEU A 272 -2.18 4.64 -20.42
C LEU A 272 -0.95 4.15 -21.19
N GLN A 273 -1.11 3.25 -22.16
CA GLN A 273 -0.04 2.81 -23.05
C GLN A 273 0.44 3.96 -23.95
N ALA A 274 -0.48 4.70 -24.59
CA ALA A 274 -0.12 5.86 -25.40
C ALA A 274 0.61 6.94 -24.58
N LEU A 275 0.20 7.15 -23.32
CA LEU A 275 0.85 8.06 -22.40
C LEU A 275 2.25 7.57 -22.01
N SER A 276 2.38 6.28 -21.71
CA SER A 276 3.66 5.60 -21.47
C SER A 276 4.62 5.77 -22.64
N ASP A 277 4.17 5.52 -23.87
CA ASP A 277 4.99 5.65 -25.09
C ASP A 277 5.43 7.09 -25.32
N ARG A 278 4.51 8.06 -25.19
CA ARG A 278 4.81 9.48 -25.38
C ARG A 278 5.78 10.02 -24.33
N LYS A 279 5.67 9.56 -23.07
CA LYS A 279 6.54 9.99 -21.96
C LYS A 279 7.83 9.16 -21.86
N GLN A 280 7.93 8.05 -22.59
CA GLN A 280 9.00 7.05 -22.48
C GLN A 280 9.18 6.57 -21.03
N LYS A 281 8.06 6.28 -20.36
CA LYS A 281 8.02 5.82 -18.97
C LYS A 281 7.14 4.58 -18.85
N PRO A 282 7.48 3.61 -17.98
CA PRO A 282 6.61 2.48 -17.70
C PRO A 282 5.23 2.93 -17.22
N ARG A 283 4.20 2.18 -17.58
CA ARG A 283 2.81 2.47 -17.15
C ARG A 283 2.70 2.59 -15.63
N ALA A 284 3.33 1.70 -14.86
CA ALA A 284 3.38 1.79 -13.40
C ALA A 284 3.92 3.13 -12.88
N ALA A 285 4.95 3.69 -13.51
CA ALA A 285 5.51 4.98 -13.16
C ALA A 285 4.53 6.14 -13.44
N ILE A 286 3.80 6.09 -14.55
CA ILE A 286 2.74 7.06 -14.88
C ILE A 286 1.60 7.00 -13.84
N VAL A 287 1.20 5.79 -13.46
CA VAL A 287 0.13 5.54 -12.48
C VAL A 287 0.54 6.04 -11.10
N ALA A 288 1.78 5.76 -10.66
CA ALA A 288 2.33 6.27 -9.41
C ALA A 288 2.53 7.80 -9.43
N ALA A 289 2.99 8.37 -10.55
CA ALA A 289 3.13 9.82 -10.71
C ALA A 289 1.80 10.55 -10.57
N ARG A 290 0.72 9.95 -11.07
CA ARG A 290 -0.63 10.45 -10.86
C ARG A 290 -1.03 10.41 -9.38
N ALA A 291 -0.77 9.33 -8.66
CA ALA A 291 -1.05 9.28 -7.21
C ALA A 291 -0.29 10.39 -6.46
N LEU A 292 0.99 10.57 -6.77
CA LEU A 292 1.80 11.65 -6.19
C LEU A 292 1.22 13.03 -6.45
N SER A 293 0.74 13.27 -7.68
CA SER A 293 0.17 14.57 -8.06
C SER A 293 -1.13 14.93 -7.33
N THR A 294 -1.84 13.93 -6.78
CA THR A 294 -3.03 14.14 -5.94
C THR A 294 -2.68 14.27 -4.45
N GLY A 295 -1.40 14.21 -4.08
CA GLY A 295 -0.94 14.21 -2.69
C GLY A 295 -1.06 12.84 -2.01
N CYS A 296 -1.23 11.76 -2.78
CA CYS A 296 -1.22 10.39 -2.28
C CYS A 296 0.17 9.78 -2.43
N TYR A 297 0.58 8.96 -1.46
CA TYR A 297 1.84 8.24 -1.49
C TYR A 297 1.59 6.81 -1.98
N PRO A 298 2.00 6.48 -3.22
CA PRO A 298 1.73 5.17 -3.78
C PRO A 298 2.59 4.09 -3.13
N VAL A 299 1.93 2.98 -2.78
CA VAL A 299 2.53 1.72 -2.38
C VAL A 299 2.75 0.90 -3.66
N VAL A 300 4.01 0.68 -4.03
CA VAL A 300 4.41 0.07 -5.31
C VAL A 300 5.12 -1.25 -5.05
N GLY A 301 4.64 -2.32 -5.68
CA GLY A 301 5.32 -3.62 -5.71
C GLY A 301 6.63 -3.53 -6.48
N CYS A 302 7.73 -3.88 -5.81
CA CYS A 302 9.05 -3.99 -6.44
C CYS A 302 9.64 -5.36 -6.10
N SER A 303 10.12 -6.04 -7.13
CA SER A 303 10.69 -7.38 -7.04
C SER A 303 12.00 -7.51 -7.81
N SER A 304 12.52 -6.40 -8.34
CA SER A 304 13.82 -6.29 -8.99
C SER A 304 14.36 -4.86 -8.86
N ILE A 305 15.68 -4.69 -9.06
CA ILE A 305 16.32 -3.37 -9.12
C ILE A 305 15.72 -2.51 -10.24
N GLU A 306 15.40 -3.11 -11.39
CA GLU A 306 14.77 -2.41 -12.50
C GLU A 306 13.42 -1.82 -12.08
N GLU A 307 12.57 -2.58 -11.39
CA GLU A 307 11.27 -2.09 -10.91
C GLU A 307 11.42 -0.96 -9.87
N VAL A 308 12.45 -1.00 -9.03
CA VAL A 308 12.78 0.13 -8.14
C VAL A 308 13.12 1.38 -8.94
N ASP A 309 13.95 1.24 -9.98
CA ASP A 309 14.29 2.36 -10.86
C ASP A 309 13.06 2.92 -11.57
N GLN A 310 12.21 2.04 -12.10
CA GLN A 310 10.93 2.40 -12.71
C GLN A 310 10.01 3.13 -11.73
N ALA A 311 9.91 2.66 -10.49
CA ALA A 311 9.11 3.32 -9.44
C ALA A 311 9.65 4.73 -9.13
N THR A 312 10.97 4.91 -9.03
CA THR A 312 11.56 6.25 -8.81
C THR A 312 11.32 7.20 -9.98
N MET A 313 11.10 6.70 -11.21
CA MET A 313 10.73 7.57 -12.33
C MET A 313 9.40 8.30 -12.13
N ALA A 314 8.52 7.78 -11.27
CA ALA A 314 7.25 8.43 -10.96
C ALA A 314 7.44 9.81 -10.34
N ILE A 315 8.50 9.99 -9.53
CA ILE A 315 8.81 11.24 -8.82
C ILE A 315 9.16 12.35 -9.83
N ASP A 316 9.89 12.01 -10.89
CA ASP A 316 10.30 12.94 -11.95
C ASP A 316 9.23 13.12 -13.05
N THR A 317 8.11 12.41 -12.95
CA THR A 317 7.10 12.38 -14.02
C THR A 317 6.03 13.44 -13.78
N HIS A 318 6.05 14.48 -14.61
CA HIS A 318 5.02 15.52 -14.60
C HIS A 318 3.88 15.20 -15.57
N LEU A 319 2.65 15.14 -15.06
CA LEU A 319 1.42 14.98 -15.84
C LEU A 319 0.79 16.35 -16.12
N THR A 320 0.49 16.63 -17.39
CA THR A 320 -0.18 17.87 -17.80
C THR A 320 -1.69 17.78 -17.55
N PRO A 321 -2.44 18.89 -17.47
CA PRO A 321 -3.90 18.86 -17.38
C PRO A 321 -4.57 18.00 -18.47
N GLU A 322 -4.00 17.98 -19.67
CA GLU A 322 -4.49 17.11 -20.75
C GLU A 322 -4.23 15.63 -20.46
N ASP A 323 -3.10 15.31 -19.83
CA ASP A 323 -2.78 13.93 -19.40
C ASP A 323 -3.80 13.46 -18.36
N PHE A 324 -4.16 14.32 -17.40
CA PHE A 324 -5.22 14.03 -16.43
C PHE A 324 -6.57 13.82 -17.12
N LYS A 325 -6.94 14.71 -18.04
CA LYS A 325 -8.21 14.61 -18.76
C LYS A 325 -8.32 13.31 -19.55
N MET A 326 -7.25 12.90 -20.23
CA MET A 326 -7.20 11.60 -20.92
C MET A 326 -7.33 10.42 -19.95
N LEU A 327 -6.76 10.52 -18.74
CA LEU A 327 -6.90 9.48 -17.73
C LEU A 327 -8.27 9.49 -17.04
N GLU A 328 -9.00 10.62 -17.02
CA GLU A 328 -10.35 10.74 -16.45
C GLU A 328 -11.45 10.28 -17.42
N LEU A 329 -11.34 10.59 -18.72
CA LEU A 329 -12.39 10.41 -19.74
C LEU A 329 -12.83 8.96 -20.01
N HIS A 330 -12.20 7.95 -19.41
CA HIS A 330 -12.36 6.54 -19.84
C HIS A 330 -12.91 5.63 -18.76
N LEU A 331 -13.45 6.23 -17.71
CA LEU A 331 -13.65 5.60 -16.41
C LEU A 331 -15.07 5.81 -15.85
N ASP A 332 -16.00 6.24 -16.71
CA ASP A 332 -17.46 6.20 -16.53
C ASP A 332 -18.04 4.81 -16.86
#